data_AF-A0A955X2S2-F1
#
_entry.id   AF-A0A955X2S2-F1
#
_cell.length_a   1.000
_cell.length_b   1.000
_cell.length_c   1.000
_cell.angle_alpha   90.00
_cell.angle_beta   90.00
_cell.angle_gamma   90.00
#
_symmetry.space_group_name_H-M   'P 1'
#
loop_
_entity.id
_entity.type
_entity.pdbx_description
1 polymer ?
#
loop_
_entity_poly.entity_id
_entity_poly.type
_entity_poly.pdbx_seq_one_letter_code
_entity_poly.pdbx_strand_id
1 'polypeptide(L)'
;MSRLDPEGTHPTVLEALEEGSKEVRLAALGCLEGRADAAALLLPQVKARAQEVRAAAYRALARIDRPEVVEALEAAIRGKDVELVAPYVAKNANLDLAALMLDELTKQLAVVRALDPKAKKATGKSPDAGPVARFLVLLRGVSGRTDAPLVDVLLAALADHAVLAPLAADVHESGALAVEHVAQALLLAGDPRGRAALAAFGAEAPSYLVQAAFVATTLADGPAAAFAVFSPVFLERPSGRTKAAKEAIARAEAIAGLLRHRAQARERDEDYYWYGGEGLVAQRFTDIAVDPRWLGAAVKVEDRDLILALAEPGHPELHGYLTRAVRDALGAKKPEPSYELGAVLEGLVKSAHPELVPLFVEVCERFAKGTGQWTDYMIHLNIFAHIPKLPPAAIEPLKALIPKMSDKILDGFAEPLDALVRKHAGSKN
;
A
#
# COMPACT_ATOMS: atom_id res chain seq x y z
N MET A 1 -9.42 -0.29 -33.09
CA MET A 1 -8.49 0.83 -33.35
C MET A 1 -7.80 0.55 -34.68
N SER A 2 -8.02 1.38 -35.69
CA SER A 2 -7.30 1.31 -36.97
C SER A 2 -5.80 1.55 -36.72
N ARG A 3 -4.93 0.63 -37.15
CA ARG A 3 -3.48 0.85 -37.15
C ARG A 3 -3.19 2.00 -38.10
N LEU A 4 -2.65 3.10 -37.57
CA LEU A 4 -2.12 4.19 -38.39
C LEU A 4 -1.02 3.64 -39.29
N ASP A 5 -0.97 4.12 -40.53
CA ASP A 5 0.13 3.84 -41.45
C ASP A 5 1.43 4.44 -40.87
N PRO A 6 2.40 3.62 -40.43
CA PRO A 6 3.60 4.10 -39.76
C PRO A 6 4.54 4.89 -40.69
N GLU A 7 4.47 4.65 -42.01
CA GLU A 7 5.31 5.34 -42.99
C GLU A 7 4.68 6.66 -43.42
N GLY A 8 3.39 6.64 -43.76
CA GLY A 8 2.65 7.85 -44.16
C GLY A 8 2.54 8.92 -43.06
N THR A 9 2.66 8.53 -41.79
CA THR A 9 2.60 9.46 -40.65
C THR A 9 3.95 10.03 -40.23
N HIS A 10 5.06 9.54 -40.78
CA HIS A 10 6.41 9.95 -40.39
C HIS A 10 6.67 11.47 -40.54
N PRO A 11 6.28 12.15 -41.64
CA PRO A 11 6.49 13.60 -41.77
C PRO A 11 5.73 14.40 -40.70
N THR A 12 4.50 14.01 -40.41
CA THR A 12 3.66 14.67 -39.39
C THR A 12 4.22 14.47 -37.99
N VAL A 13 4.77 13.28 -37.68
CA VAL A 13 5.42 13.03 -36.39
C VAL A 13 6.69 13.87 -36.25
N LEU A 14 7.48 14.02 -37.32
CA LEU A 14 8.67 14.86 -37.30
C LEU A 14 8.33 16.33 -37.05
N GLU A 15 7.39 16.88 -37.82
CA GLU A 15 6.88 18.26 -37.63
C GLU A 15 6.35 18.47 -36.21
N ALA A 16 5.59 17.50 -35.69
CA ALA A 16 5.08 17.53 -34.32
C ALA A 16 6.20 17.51 -33.26
N LEU A 17 7.32 16.81 -33.50
CA LEU A 17 8.47 16.77 -32.59
C LEU A 17 9.31 18.05 -32.60
N GLU A 18 9.40 18.72 -33.75
CA GLU A 18 10.22 19.91 -33.97
C GLU A 18 9.48 21.20 -33.59
N GLU A 19 8.25 21.36 -34.06
CA GLU A 19 7.48 22.61 -33.97
C GLU A 19 6.25 22.52 -33.06
N GLY A 20 5.86 21.30 -32.67
CA GLY A 20 4.67 21.08 -31.85
C GLY A 20 4.77 21.69 -30.45
N SER A 21 3.59 22.00 -29.87
CA SER A 21 3.49 22.34 -28.44
C SER A 21 4.02 21.19 -27.56
N LYS A 22 4.21 21.44 -26.26
CA LYS A 22 4.64 20.40 -25.31
C LYS A 22 3.73 19.17 -25.38
N GLU A 23 2.43 19.36 -25.42
CA GLU A 23 1.41 18.32 -25.47
C GLU A 23 1.46 17.54 -26.79
N VAL A 24 1.63 18.26 -27.91
CA VAL A 24 1.79 17.65 -29.24
C VAL A 24 3.07 16.80 -29.31
N ARG A 25 4.18 17.28 -28.76
CA ARG A 25 5.44 16.53 -28.67
C ARG A 25 5.31 15.28 -27.80
N LEU A 26 4.62 15.37 -26.67
CA LEU A 26 4.37 14.21 -25.80
C LEU A 26 3.54 13.14 -26.51
N ALA A 27 2.51 13.55 -27.27
CA ALA A 27 1.71 12.63 -28.07
C ALA A 27 2.55 11.96 -29.18
N ALA A 28 3.36 12.75 -29.89
CA ALA A 28 4.27 12.26 -30.93
C ALA A 28 5.29 11.24 -30.38
N LEU A 29 5.89 11.51 -29.21
CA LEU A 29 6.79 10.57 -28.51
C LEU A 29 6.08 9.26 -28.14
N GLY A 30 4.82 9.34 -27.69
CA GLY A 30 3.99 8.16 -27.43
C GLY A 30 3.78 7.29 -28.66
N CYS A 31 3.63 7.90 -29.85
CA CYS A 31 3.52 7.16 -31.12
C CYS A 31 4.82 6.46 -31.55
N LEU A 32 5.98 6.88 -31.03
CA LEU A 32 7.29 6.33 -31.36
C LEU A 32 7.80 5.31 -30.33
N GLU A 33 7.06 5.04 -29.27
CA GLU A 33 7.51 4.19 -28.16
C GLU A 33 7.84 2.76 -28.61
N GLY A 34 9.07 2.30 -28.32
CA GLY A 34 9.52 0.94 -28.64
C GLY A 34 9.85 0.67 -30.11
N ARG A 35 9.76 1.69 -30.98
CA ARG A 35 10.12 1.59 -32.41
C ARG A 35 11.63 1.75 -32.60
N ALA A 36 12.33 0.67 -32.93
CA ALA A 36 13.79 0.68 -33.10
C ALA A 36 14.27 1.60 -34.26
N ASP A 37 13.45 1.76 -35.29
CA ASP A 37 13.66 2.67 -36.43
C ASP A 37 13.53 4.15 -36.02
N ALA A 38 12.83 4.45 -34.92
CA ALA A 38 12.59 5.80 -34.43
C ALA A 38 13.74 6.37 -33.58
N ALA A 39 14.82 5.62 -33.32
CA ALA A 39 15.91 6.05 -32.44
C ALA A 39 16.51 7.42 -32.84
N ALA A 40 16.69 7.67 -34.14
CA ALA A 40 17.22 8.92 -34.66
C ALA A 40 16.30 10.14 -34.36
N LEU A 41 14.98 9.92 -34.29
CA LEU A 41 14.01 10.95 -33.94
C LEU A 41 13.91 11.18 -32.43
N LEU A 42 14.10 10.11 -31.64
CA LEU A 42 13.97 10.13 -30.18
C LEU A 42 15.20 10.74 -29.49
N LEU A 43 16.41 10.47 -29.98
CA LEU A 43 17.66 10.91 -29.35
C LEU A 43 17.78 12.44 -29.18
N PRO A 44 17.41 13.30 -30.16
CA PRO A 44 17.40 14.75 -29.94
C PRO A 44 16.48 15.19 -28.80
N GLN A 45 15.41 14.44 -28.53
CA GLN A 45 14.36 14.80 -27.57
C GLN A 45 14.81 14.62 -26.12
N VAL A 46 15.83 13.80 -25.84
CA VAL A 46 16.43 13.70 -24.50
C VAL A 46 17.20 14.96 -24.10
N LYS A 47 17.44 15.89 -25.03
CA LYS A 47 18.05 17.20 -24.75
C LYS A 47 17.02 18.33 -24.69
N ALA A 48 15.72 18.00 -24.74
CA ALA A 48 14.66 19.00 -24.70
C ALA A 48 14.68 19.81 -23.38
N ARG A 49 14.35 21.10 -23.48
CA ARG A 49 14.26 22.00 -22.32
C ARG A 49 13.20 21.54 -21.32
N ALA A 50 12.05 21.07 -21.81
CA ALA A 50 10.95 20.56 -21.00
C ALA A 50 11.29 19.17 -20.42
N GLN A 51 11.18 19.03 -19.10
CA GLN A 51 11.49 17.78 -18.39
C GLN A 51 10.55 16.64 -18.80
N GLU A 52 9.27 16.95 -19.01
CA GLU A 52 8.25 15.97 -19.40
C GLU A 52 8.57 15.38 -20.78
N VAL A 53 9.08 16.20 -21.70
CA VAL A 53 9.51 15.76 -23.04
C VAL A 53 10.74 14.85 -22.92
N ARG A 54 11.73 15.20 -22.09
CA ARG A 54 12.88 14.31 -21.84
C ARG A 54 12.44 12.98 -21.23
N ALA A 55 11.55 13.01 -20.24
CA ALA A 55 11.04 11.79 -19.59
C ALA A 55 10.30 10.87 -20.58
N ALA A 56 9.46 11.44 -21.44
CA ALA A 56 8.78 10.68 -22.50
C ALA A 56 9.77 10.13 -23.53
N ALA A 57 10.82 10.88 -23.89
CA ALA A 57 11.87 10.41 -24.78
C ALA A 57 12.68 9.24 -24.17
N TYR A 58 13.11 9.35 -22.91
CA TYR A 58 13.79 8.24 -22.22
C TYR A 58 12.91 7.01 -22.10
N ARG A 59 11.60 7.16 -21.80
CA ARG A 59 10.64 6.04 -21.80
C ARG A 59 10.60 5.33 -23.15
N ALA A 60 10.51 6.09 -24.24
CA ALA A 60 10.47 5.53 -25.59
C ALA A 60 11.78 4.81 -25.96
N LEU A 61 12.92 5.40 -25.59
CA LEU A 61 14.26 4.85 -25.83
C LEU A 61 14.58 3.62 -24.98
N ALA A 62 14.03 3.49 -23.78
CA ALA A 62 14.34 2.40 -22.85
C ALA A 62 13.94 0.98 -23.35
N ARG A 63 13.29 0.88 -24.51
CA ARG A 63 12.99 -0.40 -25.18
C ARG A 63 13.85 -0.66 -26.43
N ILE A 64 14.78 0.25 -26.74
CA ILE A 64 15.60 0.18 -27.95
C ILE A 64 17.04 -0.16 -27.53
N ASP A 65 17.55 -1.28 -28.06
CA ASP A 65 18.90 -1.76 -27.78
C ASP A 65 19.85 -1.43 -28.94
N ARG A 66 20.23 -0.15 -29.04
CA ARG A 66 21.19 0.36 -30.03
C ARG A 66 22.33 1.08 -29.31
N PRO A 67 23.59 0.99 -29.78
CA PRO A 67 24.74 1.57 -29.08
C PRO A 67 24.57 3.05 -28.69
N GLU A 68 24.08 3.88 -29.62
CA GLU A 68 23.85 5.31 -29.39
C GLU A 68 22.71 5.60 -28.40
N VAL A 69 21.74 4.69 -28.29
CA VAL A 69 20.65 4.77 -27.30
C VAL A 69 21.16 4.35 -25.93
N VAL A 70 21.93 3.26 -25.87
CA VAL A 70 22.59 2.81 -24.65
C VAL A 70 23.48 3.92 -24.11
N GLU A 71 24.34 4.53 -24.93
CA GLU A 71 25.19 5.67 -24.53
C GLU A 71 24.38 6.83 -23.94
N ALA A 72 23.25 7.20 -24.56
CA ALA A 72 22.37 8.25 -24.05
C ALA A 72 21.72 7.88 -22.70
N LEU A 73 21.28 6.64 -22.54
CA LEU A 73 20.71 6.14 -21.29
C LEU A 73 21.77 6.06 -20.18
N GLU A 74 22.98 5.62 -20.50
CA GLU A 74 24.09 5.61 -19.55
C GLU A 74 24.44 7.01 -19.05
N ALA A 75 24.50 7.99 -19.96
CA ALA A 75 24.73 9.39 -19.61
C ALA A 75 23.63 9.92 -18.69
N ALA A 76 22.38 9.54 -18.94
CA ALA A 76 21.25 9.92 -18.10
C ALA A 76 21.32 9.29 -16.70
N ILE A 77 21.68 8.01 -16.59
CA ILE A 77 21.85 7.30 -15.31
C ILE A 77 22.92 7.98 -14.46
N ARG A 78 24.07 8.33 -15.05
CA ARG A 78 25.18 9.02 -14.34
C ARG A 78 24.88 10.49 -14.05
N GLY A 79 23.94 11.09 -14.76
CA GLY A 79 23.65 12.52 -14.71
C GLY A 79 22.44 12.91 -13.84
N LYS A 80 21.97 14.13 -14.07
CA LYS A 80 20.81 14.75 -13.40
C LYS A 80 19.46 14.17 -13.84
N ASP A 81 19.40 13.53 -15.00
CA ASP A 81 18.17 12.93 -15.53
C ASP A 81 17.94 11.50 -15.00
N VAL A 82 18.71 11.05 -14.00
CA VAL A 82 18.58 9.70 -13.39
C VAL A 82 17.13 9.40 -12.97
N GLU A 83 16.42 10.41 -12.44
CA GLU A 83 15.03 10.28 -12.00
C GLU A 83 14.07 10.04 -13.16
N LEU A 84 14.39 10.56 -14.34
CA LEU A 84 13.58 10.41 -15.54
C LEU A 84 13.79 9.05 -16.19
N VAL A 85 14.97 8.44 -16.01
CA VAL A 85 15.38 7.24 -16.76
C VAL A 85 15.31 5.96 -15.91
N ALA A 86 15.57 6.03 -14.60
CA ALA A 86 15.64 4.86 -13.72
C ALA A 86 14.37 3.98 -13.74
N PRO A 87 13.13 4.51 -13.71
CA PRO A 87 11.94 3.67 -13.75
C PRO A 87 11.78 2.85 -15.05
N TYR A 88 12.41 3.29 -16.13
CA TYR A 88 12.30 2.66 -17.45
C TYR A 88 13.45 1.68 -17.73
N VAL A 89 14.67 1.99 -17.26
CA VAL A 89 15.82 1.10 -17.39
C VAL A 89 15.62 -0.21 -16.63
N ALA A 90 14.89 -0.17 -15.50
CA ALA A 90 14.48 -1.38 -14.76
C ALA A 90 13.78 -2.44 -15.64
N LYS A 91 13.13 -2.00 -16.74
CA LYS A 91 12.38 -2.83 -17.67
C LYS A 91 13.11 -3.09 -18.99
N ASN A 92 14.31 -2.55 -19.15
CA ASN A 92 15.13 -2.75 -20.34
C ASN A 92 15.79 -4.14 -20.27
N ALA A 93 15.84 -4.86 -21.39
CA ALA A 93 16.46 -6.18 -21.49
C ALA A 93 18.00 -6.13 -21.56
N ASN A 94 18.59 -4.94 -21.79
CA ASN A 94 20.03 -4.75 -21.88
C ASN A 94 20.69 -4.92 -20.50
N LEU A 95 21.51 -5.97 -20.39
CA LEU A 95 22.18 -6.36 -19.15
C LEU A 95 23.27 -5.37 -18.72
N ASP A 96 23.89 -4.66 -19.66
CA ASP A 96 24.96 -3.69 -19.38
C ASP A 96 24.39 -2.44 -18.70
N LEU A 97 23.24 -1.92 -19.16
CA LEU A 97 22.53 -0.83 -18.48
C LEU A 97 22.10 -1.23 -17.08
N ALA A 98 21.65 -2.48 -16.93
CA ALA A 98 21.23 -3.00 -15.64
C ALA A 98 22.45 -3.15 -14.69
N ALA A 99 23.61 -3.60 -15.20
CA ALA A 99 24.87 -3.66 -14.45
C ALA A 99 25.38 -2.26 -14.08
N LEU A 100 25.29 -1.28 -15.00
CA LEU A 100 25.62 0.11 -14.73
C LEU A 100 24.77 0.71 -13.62
N MET A 101 23.45 0.47 -13.62
CA MET A 101 22.56 0.95 -12.56
C MET A 101 22.97 0.40 -11.19
N LEU A 102 23.39 -0.87 -11.12
CA LEU A 102 23.87 -1.49 -9.89
C LEU A 102 25.23 -0.92 -9.44
N ASP A 103 26.15 -0.70 -10.37
CA ASP A 103 27.43 -0.04 -10.08
C ASP A 103 27.22 1.39 -9.54
N GLU A 104 26.32 2.15 -10.17
CA GLU A 104 25.97 3.50 -9.72
C GLU A 104 25.25 3.48 -8.36
N LEU A 105 24.36 2.51 -8.11
CA LEU A 105 23.77 2.30 -6.79
C LEU A 105 24.84 2.03 -5.72
N THR A 106 25.83 1.19 -6.05
CA THR A 106 26.93 0.84 -5.14
C THR A 106 27.81 2.05 -4.82
N LYS A 107 28.16 2.83 -5.83
CA LYS A 107 28.89 4.11 -5.67
C LYS A 107 28.09 5.07 -4.81
N GLN A 108 26.79 5.19 -5.09
CA GLN A 108 25.92 6.10 -4.36
C GLN A 108 25.75 5.67 -2.90
N LEU A 109 25.70 4.37 -2.59
CA LEU A 109 25.72 3.87 -1.21
C LEU A 109 26.97 4.33 -0.47
N ALA A 110 28.15 4.26 -1.11
CA ALA A 110 29.40 4.76 -0.51
C ALA A 110 29.34 6.27 -0.24
N VAL A 111 28.75 7.06 -1.15
CA VAL A 111 28.53 8.50 -0.93
C VAL A 111 27.61 8.75 0.27
N VAL A 112 26.49 8.02 0.36
CA VAL A 112 25.52 8.18 1.46
C VAL A 112 26.13 7.79 2.81
N ARG A 113 26.94 6.73 2.87
CA ARG A 113 27.68 6.30 4.08
C ARG A 113 28.63 7.38 4.61
N ALA A 114 29.18 8.20 3.73
CA ALA A 114 30.14 9.24 4.08
C ALA A 114 29.48 10.55 4.56
N LEU A 115 28.15 10.65 4.53
CA LEU A 115 27.44 11.84 4.98
C LEU A 115 27.48 11.99 6.50
N ASP A 116 27.65 13.23 6.98
CA ASP A 116 27.49 13.57 8.39
C ASP A 116 25.99 13.68 8.73
N PRO A 117 25.44 12.86 9.65
CA PRO A 117 24.03 12.96 10.07
C PRO A 117 23.66 14.32 10.69
N LYS A 118 24.66 15.08 11.18
CA LYS A 118 24.46 16.41 11.79
C LYS A 118 24.55 17.55 10.79
N ALA A 119 24.93 17.29 9.53
CA ALA A 119 24.98 18.32 8.51
C ALA A 119 23.56 18.88 8.26
N LYS A 120 23.30 20.07 8.81
CA LYS A 120 22.03 20.78 8.60
C LYS A 120 21.90 21.11 7.11
N LYS A 121 20.97 20.43 6.43
CA LYS A 121 20.55 20.62 5.03
C LYS A 121 21.59 20.24 3.97
N ALA A 122 21.62 18.96 3.61
CA ALA A 122 21.79 18.56 2.21
C ALA A 122 20.45 18.55 1.44
N THR A 123 19.36 19.05 2.06
CA THR A 123 18.05 19.24 1.44
C THR A 123 18.04 20.51 0.60
N GLY A 124 18.75 20.48 -0.52
CA GLY A 124 18.57 21.51 -1.54
C GLY A 124 17.17 21.38 -2.12
N LYS A 125 16.40 22.48 -2.16
CA LYS A 125 15.19 22.60 -3.01
C LYS A 125 15.56 22.63 -4.51
N SER A 126 16.74 22.12 -4.86
CA SER A 126 17.37 22.17 -6.16
C SER A 126 17.04 20.90 -6.93
N PRO A 127 16.90 20.95 -8.26
CA PRO A 127 16.69 19.78 -9.12
C PRO A 127 17.82 18.74 -9.10
N ASP A 128 18.91 18.97 -8.35
CA ASP A 128 19.90 17.95 -8.03
C ASP A 128 19.50 17.31 -6.69
N ALA A 129 18.62 16.32 -6.77
CA ALA A 129 18.22 15.46 -5.66
C ALA A 129 19.46 15.08 -4.81
N GLY A 130 19.41 15.34 -3.50
CA GLY A 130 20.55 15.09 -2.61
C GLY A 130 20.99 13.62 -2.64
N PRO A 131 22.15 13.26 -2.06
CA PRO A 131 22.69 11.92 -2.23
C PRO A 131 21.75 10.78 -1.79
N VAL A 132 20.90 10.98 -0.78
CA VAL A 132 19.88 10.01 -0.34
C VAL A 132 18.76 9.85 -1.39
N ALA A 133 18.29 10.95 -1.96
CA ALA A 133 17.26 10.93 -3.00
C ALA A 133 17.77 10.26 -4.28
N ARG A 134 19.01 10.54 -4.70
CA ARG A 134 19.66 9.81 -5.80
C ARG A 134 19.78 8.31 -5.49
N PHE A 135 20.14 7.92 -4.26
CA PHE A 135 20.17 6.52 -3.84
C PHE A 135 18.80 5.84 -3.97
N LEU A 136 17.74 6.49 -3.49
CA LEU A 136 16.36 6.00 -3.60
C LEU A 136 15.92 5.83 -5.07
N VAL A 137 16.30 6.75 -5.95
CA VAL A 137 15.99 6.68 -7.38
C VAL A 137 16.68 5.48 -8.04
N LEU A 138 17.98 5.29 -7.78
CA LEU A 138 18.75 4.16 -8.30
C LEU A 138 18.21 2.83 -7.76
N LEU A 139 17.86 2.78 -6.47
CA LEU A 139 17.25 1.61 -5.82
C LEU A 139 15.91 1.23 -6.48
N ARG A 140 15.06 2.22 -6.81
CA ARG A 140 13.85 1.99 -7.61
C ARG A 140 14.18 1.48 -9.02
N GLY A 141 15.26 1.98 -9.63
CA GLY A 141 15.73 1.55 -10.95
C GLY A 141 16.24 0.11 -11.02
N VAL A 142 16.62 -0.49 -9.90
CA VAL A 142 16.99 -1.93 -9.82
C VAL A 142 15.87 -2.79 -9.21
N SER A 143 14.74 -2.19 -8.83
CA SER A 143 13.62 -2.90 -8.21
C SER A 143 13.00 -3.88 -9.21
N GLY A 144 12.97 -5.17 -8.86
CA GLY A 144 12.51 -6.25 -9.75
C GLY A 144 13.63 -7.20 -10.20
N ARG A 145 14.89 -6.82 -10.03
CA ARG A 145 16.02 -7.74 -10.16
C ARG A 145 16.10 -8.68 -8.96
N THR A 146 16.63 -9.88 -9.18
CA THR A 146 16.73 -10.95 -8.18
C THR A 146 18.11 -11.63 -8.18
N ASP A 147 19.10 -11.06 -8.86
CA ASP A 147 20.43 -11.64 -9.00
C ASP A 147 21.31 -11.39 -7.76
N ALA A 148 22.28 -12.27 -7.55
CA ALA A 148 23.15 -12.23 -6.37
C ALA A 148 23.91 -10.89 -6.18
N PRO A 149 24.48 -10.25 -7.22
CA PRO A 149 25.12 -8.95 -7.08
C PRO A 149 24.22 -7.86 -6.49
N LEU A 150 22.94 -7.80 -6.90
CA LEU A 150 21.99 -6.88 -6.27
C LEU A 150 21.81 -7.20 -4.79
N VAL A 151 21.57 -8.48 -4.46
CA VAL A 151 21.37 -8.91 -3.07
C VAL A 151 22.57 -8.55 -2.20
N ASP A 152 23.79 -8.69 -2.69
CA ASP A 152 25.01 -8.34 -1.96
C ASP A 152 25.06 -6.84 -1.62
N VAL A 153 24.70 -5.97 -2.58
CA VAL A 153 24.62 -4.51 -2.36
C VAL A 153 23.51 -4.15 -1.37
N LEU A 154 22.35 -4.79 -1.47
CA LEU A 154 21.23 -4.56 -0.56
C LEU A 154 21.53 -5.03 0.86
N LEU A 155 22.18 -6.19 1.02
CA LEU A 155 22.64 -6.68 2.33
C LEU A 155 23.67 -5.74 2.93
N ALA A 156 24.60 -5.22 2.11
CA ALA A 156 25.57 -4.24 2.56
C ALA A 156 24.90 -2.93 3.02
N ALA A 157 23.87 -2.46 2.32
CA ALA A 157 23.09 -1.29 2.73
C ALA A 157 22.28 -1.54 4.01
N LEU A 158 21.67 -2.73 4.15
CA LEU A 158 20.94 -3.13 5.36
C LEU A 158 21.86 -3.20 6.59
N ALA A 159 23.08 -3.72 6.43
CA ALA A 159 24.07 -3.76 7.50
C ALA A 159 24.43 -2.37 8.04
N ASP A 160 24.31 -1.32 7.22
CA ASP A 160 24.56 0.06 7.62
C ASP A 160 23.31 0.83 8.05
N HIS A 161 22.19 0.15 8.32
CA HIS A 161 20.94 0.83 8.67
C HIS A 161 21.09 1.86 9.81
N ALA A 162 21.95 1.60 10.80
CA ALA A 162 22.20 2.50 11.92
C ALA A 162 22.94 3.79 11.51
N VAL A 163 23.72 3.74 10.42
CA VAL A 163 24.40 4.89 9.81
C VAL A 163 23.44 5.64 8.88
N LEU A 164 22.66 4.92 8.10
CA LEU A 164 21.76 5.48 7.09
C LEU A 164 20.52 6.13 7.72
N ALA A 165 19.85 5.46 8.65
CA ALA A 165 18.55 5.90 9.19
C ALA A 165 18.54 7.31 9.82
N PRO A 166 19.60 7.75 10.55
CA PRO A 166 19.65 9.10 11.12
C PRO A 166 19.85 10.23 10.12
N LEU A 167 20.15 9.93 8.85
CA LEU A 167 20.39 10.95 7.82
C LEU A 167 19.12 11.77 7.59
N ALA A 168 19.19 13.03 8.00
CA ALA A 168 18.08 13.97 7.90
C ALA A 168 17.85 14.41 6.46
N ALA A 169 16.63 14.19 5.97
CA ALA A 169 16.12 14.76 4.73
C ALA A 169 14.62 15.01 4.88
N ASP A 170 13.95 15.39 3.78
CA ASP A 170 12.48 15.52 3.77
C ASP A 170 11.80 14.17 4.09
N VAL A 171 10.52 14.20 4.48
CA VAL A 171 9.73 13.00 4.79
C VAL A 171 9.76 11.99 3.64
N HIS A 172 9.86 12.47 2.40
CA HIS A 172 9.90 11.65 1.18
C HIS A 172 11.31 11.19 0.77
N GLU A 173 12.38 11.63 1.44
CA GLU A 173 13.77 11.40 1.03
C GLU A 173 14.69 11.07 2.21
N SER A 174 14.14 10.57 3.32
CA SER A 174 14.90 10.30 4.54
C SER A 174 15.79 9.06 4.46
N GLY A 175 16.84 9.02 5.28
CA GLY A 175 17.67 7.82 5.41
C GLY A 175 16.93 6.61 5.96
N ALA A 176 15.94 6.82 6.85
CA ALA A 176 15.06 5.76 7.34
C ALA A 176 14.21 5.17 6.20
N LEU A 177 13.68 6.01 5.32
CA LEU A 177 12.96 5.58 4.12
C LEU A 177 13.88 4.82 3.16
N ALA A 178 15.14 5.25 2.99
CA ALA A 178 16.12 4.53 2.19
C ALA A 178 16.37 3.11 2.72
N VAL A 179 16.51 2.94 4.03
CA VAL A 179 16.65 1.62 4.67
C VAL A 179 15.38 0.78 4.48
N GLU A 180 14.21 1.39 4.66
CA GLU A 180 12.93 0.72 4.43
C GLU A 180 12.88 0.16 3.00
N HIS A 181 13.13 1.00 1.98
CA HIS A 181 13.15 0.57 0.58
C HIS A 181 14.18 -0.53 0.30
N VAL A 182 15.35 -0.52 0.97
CA VAL A 182 16.34 -1.61 0.87
C VAL A 182 15.75 -2.92 1.40
N ALA A 183 15.07 -2.88 2.54
CA ALA A 183 14.40 -4.05 3.11
C ALA A 183 13.26 -4.56 2.22
N GLN A 184 12.48 -3.65 1.61
CA GLN A 184 11.45 -4.01 0.63
C GLN A 184 12.07 -4.70 -0.60
N ALA A 185 13.17 -4.14 -1.13
CA ALA A 185 13.89 -4.72 -2.27
C ALA A 185 14.46 -6.12 -1.95
N LEU A 186 14.99 -6.34 -0.74
CA LEU A 186 15.45 -7.67 -0.30
C LEU A 186 14.31 -8.70 -0.25
N LEU A 187 13.12 -8.31 0.24
CA LEU A 187 11.95 -9.19 0.25
C LEU A 187 11.50 -9.55 -1.17
N LEU A 188 11.48 -8.56 -2.08
CA LEU A 188 11.10 -8.74 -3.48
C LEU A 188 12.11 -9.59 -4.26
N ALA A 189 13.40 -9.45 -3.97
CA ALA A 189 14.45 -10.28 -4.55
C ALA A 189 14.27 -11.77 -4.21
N GLY A 190 13.63 -12.07 -3.07
CA GLY A 190 13.29 -13.42 -2.66
C GLY A 190 14.47 -14.30 -2.26
N ASP A 191 15.67 -13.74 -2.14
CA ASP A 191 16.89 -14.45 -1.75
C ASP A 191 16.83 -14.86 -0.25
N PRO A 192 17.13 -16.13 0.08
CA PRO A 192 17.11 -16.61 1.47
C PRO A 192 18.02 -15.84 2.42
N ARG A 193 19.17 -15.32 1.96
CA ARG A 193 20.10 -14.53 2.77
C ARG A 193 19.48 -13.20 3.19
N GLY A 194 18.78 -12.55 2.27
CA GLY A 194 18.03 -11.31 2.52
C GLY A 194 16.93 -11.52 3.56
N ARG A 195 16.16 -12.60 3.42
CA ARG A 195 15.13 -12.97 4.41
C ARG A 195 15.72 -13.29 5.77
N ALA A 196 16.80 -14.08 5.83
CA ALA A 196 17.46 -14.40 7.08
C ALA A 196 18.01 -13.14 7.79
N ALA A 197 18.62 -12.22 7.04
CA ALA A 197 19.12 -10.96 7.58
C ALA A 197 18.00 -10.07 8.13
N LEU A 198 16.86 -9.99 7.45
CA LEU A 198 15.69 -9.24 7.94
C LEU A 198 15.02 -9.91 9.14
N ALA A 199 14.86 -11.23 9.12
CA ALA A 199 14.28 -11.99 10.23
C ALA A 199 15.15 -11.89 11.49
N ALA A 200 16.47 -11.77 11.35
CA ALA A 200 17.41 -11.63 12.46
C ALA A 200 17.21 -10.36 13.30
N PHE A 201 16.52 -9.32 12.77
CA PHE A 201 16.13 -8.17 13.59
C PHE A 201 15.10 -8.55 14.66
N GLY A 202 14.20 -9.49 14.36
CA GLY A 202 13.17 -9.98 15.29
C GLY A 202 12.40 -8.84 15.99
N ALA A 203 12.14 -9.02 17.29
CA ALA A 203 11.44 -8.05 18.13
C ALA A 203 12.19 -6.71 18.33
N GLU A 204 13.51 -6.70 18.09
CA GLU A 204 14.36 -5.51 18.23
C GLU A 204 14.39 -4.65 16.96
N ALA A 205 13.68 -5.06 15.90
CA ALA A 205 13.56 -4.27 14.69
C ALA A 205 13.08 -2.85 15.00
N PRO A 206 13.72 -1.80 14.46
CA PRO A 206 13.20 -0.45 14.55
C PRO A 206 11.91 -0.31 13.73
N SER A 207 11.13 0.73 13.99
CA SER A 207 9.82 0.99 13.36
C SER A 207 9.84 0.98 11.83
N TYR A 208 10.91 1.48 11.21
CA TYR A 208 11.10 1.48 9.76
C TYR A 208 11.54 0.12 9.16
N LEU A 209 11.83 -0.89 9.99
CA LEU A 209 12.18 -2.26 9.55
C LEU A 209 11.23 -3.34 10.07
N VAL A 210 10.41 -3.05 11.08
CA VAL A 210 9.61 -4.07 11.77
C VAL A 210 8.64 -4.81 10.85
N GLN A 211 8.07 -4.13 9.84
CA GLN A 211 7.23 -4.80 8.85
C GLN A 211 8.05 -5.79 8.01
N ALA A 212 9.22 -5.37 7.52
CA ALA A 212 10.06 -6.24 6.71
C ALA A 212 10.59 -7.44 7.50
N ALA A 213 10.97 -7.22 8.76
CA ALA A 213 11.37 -8.29 9.69
C ALA A 213 10.20 -9.26 9.94
N PHE A 214 8.99 -8.74 10.18
CA PHE A 214 7.78 -9.55 10.34
C PHE A 214 7.52 -10.44 9.13
N VAL A 215 7.53 -9.87 7.92
CA VAL A 215 7.30 -10.61 6.67
C VAL A 215 8.40 -11.66 6.47
N ALA A 216 9.65 -11.29 6.69
CA ALA A 216 10.79 -12.20 6.55
C ALA A 216 10.71 -13.38 7.52
N THR A 217 10.42 -13.16 8.80
CA THR A 217 10.22 -14.22 9.79
C THR A 217 9.03 -15.11 9.41
N THR A 218 7.93 -14.52 8.93
CA THR A 218 6.76 -15.31 8.50
C THR A 218 7.09 -16.20 7.31
N LEU A 219 7.87 -15.71 6.34
CA LEU A 219 8.30 -16.48 5.18
C LEU A 219 9.36 -17.54 5.50
N ALA A 220 10.23 -17.29 6.47
CA ALA A 220 11.31 -18.19 6.85
C ALA A 220 10.84 -19.29 7.82
N ASP A 221 10.12 -18.90 8.87
CA ASP A 221 9.82 -19.74 10.03
C ASP A 221 8.31 -20.00 10.22
N GLY A 222 7.47 -19.36 9.40
CA GLY A 222 6.02 -19.53 9.40
C GLY A 222 5.26 -18.56 10.32
N PRO A 223 3.91 -18.55 10.22
CA PRO A 223 3.07 -17.57 10.93
C PRO A 223 3.16 -17.65 12.45
N ALA A 224 3.28 -18.88 13.00
CA ALA A 224 3.35 -19.09 14.44
C ALA A 224 4.64 -18.56 15.06
N ALA A 225 5.76 -18.64 14.34
CA ALA A 225 7.03 -18.07 14.77
C ALA A 225 6.96 -16.54 14.73
N ALA A 226 6.43 -15.95 13.66
CA ALA A 226 6.21 -14.51 13.58
C ALA A 226 5.30 -14.01 14.72
N PHE A 227 4.22 -14.71 15.05
CA PHE A 227 3.40 -14.37 16.21
C PHE A 227 4.21 -14.40 17.52
N ALA A 228 5.00 -15.45 17.75
CA ALA A 228 5.80 -15.57 18.97
C ALA A 228 6.82 -14.42 19.13
N VAL A 229 7.44 -13.99 18.02
CA VAL A 229 8.43 -12.91 18.02
C VAL A 229 7.78 -11.53 18.14
N PHE A 230 6.72 -11.26 17.39
CA PHE A 230 6.20 -9.89 17.23
C PHE A 230 4.97 -9.58 18.08
N SER A 231 4.25 -10.57 18.61
CA SER A 231 3.12 -10.29 19.50
C SER A 231 3.51 -9.54 20.78
N PRO A 232 4.68 -9.77 21.43
CA PRO A 232 5.10 -8.95 22.56
C PRO A 232 5.27 -7.47 22.17
N VAL A 233 5.88 -7.20 21.01
CA VAL A 233 6.07 -5.83 20.48
C VAL A 233 4.73 -5.15 20.22
N PHE A 234 3.76 -5.87 19.66
CA PHE A 234 2.42 -5.35 19.41
C PHE A 234 1.61 -5.11 20.69
N LEU A 235 1.76 -5.99 21.68
CA LEU A 235 1.08 -5.91 22.97
C LEU A 235 1.68 -4.83 23.89
N GLU A 236 2.97 -4.54 23.75
CA GLU A 236 3.66 -3.48 24.48
C GLU A 236 3.33 -2.11 23.87
N ARG A 237 2.16 -1.56 24.25
CA ARG A 237 1.72 -0.21 23.89
C ARG A 237 1.86 0.74 25.07
N PRO A 238 3.07 1.24 25.37
CA PRO A 238 3.27 2.12 26.51
C PRO A 238 2.49 3.42 26.32
N SER A 239 1.83 3.91 27.37
CA SER A 239 1.30 5.27 27.39
C SER A 239 2.44 6.25 27.70
N GLY A 240 2.61 7.28 26.88
CA GLY A 240 3.65 8.28 27.14
C GLY A 240 4.09 9.09 25.93
N ARG A 241 4.95 10.08 26.19
CA ARG A 241 5.51 10.99 25.16
C ARG A 241 7.03 10.86 24.99
N THR A 242 7.67 9.90 25.67
CA THR A 242 9.11 9.67 25.55
C THR A 242 9.46 9.15 24.16
N LYS A 243 10.71 9.32 23.72
CA LYS A 243 11.17 8.81 22.42
C LYS A 243 10.98 7.30 22.31
N ALA A 244 11.31 6.55 23.37
CA ALA A 244 11.13 5.11 23.44
C ALA A 244 9.65 4.70 23.36
N ALA A 245 8.75 5.41 24.05
CA ALA A 245 7.31 5.12 23.97
C ALA A 245 6.77 5.37 22.56
N LYS A 246 7.17 6.47 21.91
CA LYS A 246 6.79 6.77 20.52
C LYS A 246 7.29 5.70 19.55
N GLU A 247 8.51 5.22 19.74
CA GLU A 247 9.09 4.14 18.93
C GLU A 247 8.34 2.82 19.13
N ALA A 248 8.02 2.45 20.36
CA ALA A 248 7.21 1.26 20.66
C ALA A 248 5.82 1.34 20.01
N ILE A 249 5.14 2.48 20.13
CA ILE A 249 3.85 2.73 19.46
C ILE A 249 4.00 2.63 17.94
N ALA A 250 5.03 3.24 17.35
CA ALA A 250 5.27 3.19 15.91
C ALA A 250 5.50 1.75 15.43
N ARG A 251 6.25 0.93 16.18
CA ARG A 251 6.44 -0.49 15.87
C ARG A 251 5.13 -1.29 15.93
N ALA A 252 4.34 -1.08 16.99
CA ALA A 252 3.04 -1.74 17.14
C ALA A 252 2.06 -1.35 16.02
N GLU A 253 1.99 -0.07 15.66
CA GLU A 253 1.17 0.42 14.55
C GLU A 253 1.65 -0.09 13.19
N ALA A 254 2.96 -0.22 12.98
CA ALA A 254 3.49 -0.77 11.74
C ALA A 254 3.09 -2.25 11.57
N ILE A 255 3.10 -3.06 12.64
CA ILE A 255 2.58 -4.44 12.63
C ILE A 255 1.06 -4.43 12.38
N ALA A 256 0.31 -3.59 13.09
CA ALA A 256 -1.13 -3.47 12.94
C ALA A 256 -1.54 -3.07 11.51
N GLY A 257 -0.84 -2.08 10.94
CA GLY A 257 -1.05 -1.60 9.56
C GLY A 257 -0.83 -2.70 8.53
N LEU A 258 0.23 -3.50 8.68
CA LEU A 258 0.51 -4.62 7.79
C LEU A 258 -0.61 -5.69 7.84
N LEU A 259 -1.07 -6.05 9.05
CA LEU A 259 -2.16 -7.01 9.23
C LEU A 259 -3.52 -6.48 8.72
N ARG A 260 -3.83 -5.20 8.96
CA ARG A 260 -5.04 -4.54 8.42
C ARG A 260 -5.02 -4.54 6.90
N HIS A 261 -3.91 -4.16 6.31
CA HIS A 261 -3.78 -4.09 4.86
C HIS A 261 -3.97 -5.47 4.22
N ARG A 262 -3.39 -6.51 4.81
CA ARG A 262 -3.61 -7.89 4.39
C ARG A 262 -5.09 -8.28 4.37
N ALA A 263 -5.82 -7.97 5.44
CA ALA A 263 -7.22 -8.37 5.55
C ALA A 263 -8.08 -7.63 4.52
N GLN A 264 -7.82 -6.35 4.31
CA GLN A 264 -8.53 -5.52 3.33
C GLN A 264 -8.27 -5.94 1.88
N ALA A 265 -7.06 -6.37 1.55
CA ALA A 265 -6.72 -6.82 0.21
C ALA A 265 -7.49 -8.08 -0.23
N ARG A 266 -8.05 -8.85 0.70
CA ARG A 266 -8.95 -9.98 0.37
C ARG A 266 -10.37 -9.53 0.01
N GLU A 267 -10.77 -8.32 0.41
CA GLU A 267 -12.15 -7.85 0.32
C GLU A 267 -12.37 -6.88 -0.84
N ARG A 268 -11.31 -6.22 -1.34
CA ARG A 268 -11.40 -5.23 -2.41
C ARG A 268 -10.89 -5.82 -3.72
N ASP A 269 -11.69 -5.69 -4.78
CA ASP A 269 -11.21 -5.83 -6.16
C ASP A 269 -10.04 -4.84 -6.37
N GLU A 270 -9.01 -5.31 -7.06
CA GLU A 270 -7.64 -4.76 -7.12
C GLU A 270 -7.53 -3.28 -7.56
N ASP A 271 -8.61 -2.67 -8.08
CA ASP A 271 -8.60 -1.40 -8.80
C ASP A 271 -8.40 -0.15 -7.93
N TYR A 272 -8.48 -0.22 -6.59
CA TYR A 272 -8.44 0.98 -5.73
C TYR A 272 -7.03 1.40 -5.23
N TYR A 273 -5.97 0.63 -5.52
CA TYR A 273 -4.61 0.90 -5.01
C TYR A 273 -3.77 1.80 -5.93
N TRP A 274 -4.32 2.93 -6.38
CA TRP A 274 -3.62 3.85 -7.29
C TRP A 274 -2.71 4.88 -6.57
N TYR A 275 -2.85 5.08 -5.25
CA TYR A 275 -2.05 6.09 -4.55
C TYR A 275 -0.89 5.51 -3.74
N GLY A 276 0.27 5.45 -4.39
CA GLY A 276 1.57 5.74 -3.78
C GLY A 276 2.24 4.61 -3.00
N GLY A 277 3.25 3.98 -3.61
CA GLY A 277 4.49 3.51 -2.97
C GLY A 277 4.42 2.36 -1.94
N GLU A 278 3.42 2.33 -1.06
CA GLU A 278 3.22 1.34 -0.01
C GLU A 278 2.86 -0.06 -0.56
N GLY A 279 2.68 -0.19 -1.88
CA GLY A 279 2.05 -1.35 -2.51
C GLY A 279 2.92 -2.60 -2.68
N LEU A 280 4.26 -2.56 -2.66
CA LEU A 280 5.02 -3.75 -3.07
C LEU A 280 5.18 -4.82 -1.98
N VAL A 281 5.53 -4.44 -0.74
CA VAL A 281 5.59 -5.40 0.38
C VAL A 281 4.18 -5.86 0.74
N ALA A 282 3.28 -4.89 0.82
CA ALA A 282 1.83 -5.05 0.86
C ALA A 282 1.31 -6.16 -0.07
N GLN A 283 1.57 -6.03 -1.39
CA GLN A 283 1.15 -7.00 -2.42
C GLN A 283 1.75 -8.39 -2.21
N ARG A 284 2.99 -8.52 -1.72
CA ARG A 284 3.56 -9.83 -1.39
C ARG A 284 2.98 -10.41 -0.11
N PHE A 285 2.49 -9.56 0.78
CA PHE A 285 1.97 -9.96 2.09
C PHE A 285 0.51 -10.41 2.04
N THR A 286 -0.27 -10.02 1.02
CA THR A 286 -1.66 -10.46 0.84
C THR A 286 -1.81 -11.98 0.78
N ASP A 287 -0.79 -12.68 0.26
CA ASP A 287 -0.78 -14.13 0.10
C ASP A 287 -0.24 -14.89 1.32
N ILE A 288 0.37 -14.21 2.28
CA ILE A 288 1.05 -14.85 3.40
C ILE A 288 0.05 -15.20 4.51
N ALA A 289 0.00 -16.46 4.95
CA ALA A 289 -0.84 -16.84 6.08
C ALA A 289 -0.43 -16.08 7.36
N VAL A 290 -1.41 -15.69 8.17
CA VAL A 290 -1.18 -15.05 9.48
C VAL A 290 -1.67 -15.97 10.58
N ASP A 291 -1.03 -15.91 11.74
CA ASP A 291 -1.43 -16.72 12.89
C ASP A 291 -2.79 -16.24 13.45
N PRO A 292 -3.77 -17.13 13.70
CA PRO A 292 -5.10 -16.72 14.17
C PRO A 292 -5.06 -16.05 15.56
N ARG A 293 -3.99 -16.23 16.34
CA ARG A 293 -3.84 -15.59 17.66
C ARG A 293 -3.69 -14.07 17.59
N TRP A 294 -3.44 -13.50 16.40
CA TRP A 294 -3.43 -12.04 16.21
C TRP A 294 -4.77 -11.37 16.55
N LEU A 295 -5.89 -12.06 16.35
CA LEU A 295 -7.21 -11.54 16.73
C LEU A 295 -7.33 -11.36 18.25
N GLY A 296 -6.97 -12.39 19.03
CA GLY A 296 -6.95 -12.29 20.49
C GLY A 296 -5.98 -11.22 21.01
N ALA A 297 -4.80 -11.08 20.39
CA ALA A 297 -3.87 -10.01 20.71
C ALA A 297 -4.48 -8.62 20.46
N ALA A 298 -5.17 -8.43 19.33
CA ALA A 298 -5.84 -7.18 18.99
C ALA A 298 -6.98 -6.85 19.98
N VAL A 299 -7.79 -7.84 20.37
CA VAL A 299 -8.83 -7.69 21.40
C VAL A 299 -8.24 -7.26 22.73
N LYS A 300 -7.12 -7.85 23.13
CA LYS A 300 -6.44 -7.53 24.41
C LYS A 300 -5.99 -6.08 24.52
N VAL A 301 -5.57 -5.45 23.42
CA VAL A 301 -5.17 -4.03 23.38
C VAL A 301 -6.26 -3.10 22.84
N GLU A 302 -7.47 -3.63 22.63
CA GLU A 302 -8.62 -2.93 22.07
C GLU A 302 -8.32 -2.19 20.74
N ASP A 303 -7.46 -2.77 19.88
CA ASP A 303 -7.20 -2.23 18.54
C ASP A 303 -8.38 -2.54 17.61
N ARG A 304 -9.42 -1.71 17.69
CA ARG A 304 -10.68 -1.88 16.97
C ARG A 304 -10.47 -2.16 15.48
N ASP A 305 -9.66 -1.36 14.81
CA ASP A 305 -9.54 -1.44 13.36
C ASP A 305 -8.88 -2.77 12.96
N LEU A 306 -7.94 -3.28 13.76
CA LEU A 306 -7.37 -4.61 13.56
C LEU A 306 -8.33 -5.74 13.95
N ILE A 307 -9.08 -5.59 15.04
CA ILE A 307 -10.10 -6.57 15.48
C ILE A 307 -11.13 -6.79 14.35
N LEU A 308 -11.63 -5.72 13.76
CA LEU A 308 -12.63 -5.78 12.69
C LEU A 308 -12.03 -6.32 11.38
N ALA A 309 -10.77 -6.00 11.10
CA ALA A 309 -10.06 -6.55 9.94
C ALA A 309 -9.83 -8.07 10.06
N LEU A 310 -9.56 -8.57 11.27
CA LEU A 310 -9.30 -9.99 11.55
C LEU A 310 -10.54 -10.77 12.02
N ALA A 311 -11.75 -10.20 11.90
CA ALA A 311 -12.96 -10.82 12.42
C ALA A 311 -13.28 -12.13 11.68
N GLU A 312 -13.22 -13.25 12.40
CA GLU A 312 -13.54 -14.59 11.91
C GLU A 312 -14.55 -15.30 12.83
N PRO A 313 -15.33 -16.28 12.32
CA PRO A 313 -16.26 -17.04 13.14
C PRO A 313 -15.60 -17.81 14.28
N GLY A 314 -16.33 -17.95 15.39
CA GLY A 314 -15.97 -18.88 16.47
C GLY A 314 -14.94 -18.37 17.47
N HIS A 315 -14.71 -17.05 17.57
CA HIS A 315 -13.80 -16.45 18.54
C HIS A 315 -14.53 -15.78 19.73
N PRO A 316 -14.62 -16.40 20.92
CA PRO A 316 -15.43 -15.89 22.03
C PRO A 316 -15.05 -14.49 22.51
N GLU A 317 -13.75 -14.16 22.53
CA GLU A 317 -13.28 -12.83 22.96
C GLU A 317 -13.70 -11.74 21.99
N LEU A 318 -13.78 -12.05 20.68
CA LEU A 318 -14.27 -11.13 19.67
C LEU A 318 -15.77 -10.88 19.88
N HIS A 319 -16.54 -11.92 20.20
CA HIS A 319 -17.96 -11.78 20.50
C HIS A 319 -18.20 -10.85 21.70
N GLY A 320 -17.47 -11.07 22.80
CA GLY A 320 -17.53 -10.19 23.97
C GLY A 320 -17.16 -8.74 23.65
N TYR A 321 -16.16 -8.52 22.79
CA TYR A 321 -15.78 -7.19 22.31
C TYR A 321 -16.89 -6.54 21.48
N LEU A 322 -17.42 -7.23 20.46
CA LEU A 322 -18.42 -6.69 19.55
C LEU A 322 -19.74 -6.37 20.26
N THR A 323 -20.21 -7.25 21.16
CA THR A 323 -21.39 -6.95 21.99
C THR A 323 -21.15 -5.69 22.82
N ARG A 324 -20.01 -5.56 23.51
CA ARG A 324 -19.67 -4.35 24.28
C ARG A 324 -19.64 -3.11 23.38
N ALA A 325 -18.99 -3.17 22.23
CA ALA A 325 -18.87 -2.05 21.31
C ALA A 325 -20.24 -1.56 20.80
N VAL A 326 -21.17 -2.45 20.46
CA VAL A 326 -22.55 -2.07 20.11
C VAL A 326 -23.26 -1.43 21.31
N ARG A 327 -23.16 -2.03 22.49
CA ARG A 327 -23.83 -1.53 23.70
C ARG A 327 -23.32 -0.14 24.10
N ASP A 328 -22.02 0.08 24.01
CA ASP A 328 -21.39 1.38 24.30
C ASP A 328 -21.85 2.44 23.29
N ALA A 329 -21.92 2.09 22.00
CA ALA A 329 -22.42 3.00 20.96
C ALA A 329 -23.89 3.37 21.17
N LEU A 330 -24.74 2.41 21.54
CA LEU A 330 -26.16 2.65 21.83
C LEU A 330 -26.38 3.37 23.18
N GLY A 331 -25.50 3.16 24.14
CA GLY A 331 -25.52 3.76 25.48
C GLY A 331 -24.96 5.18 25.55
N ALA A 332 -24.30 5.66 24.49
CA ALA A 332 -23.79 7.02 24.42
C ALA A 332 -24.91 8.05 24.65
N LYS A 333 -24.57 9.22 25.24
CA LYS A 333 -25.55 10.30 25.50
C LYS A 333 -26.31 10.74 24.23
N LYS A 334 -25.62 10.67 23.08
CA LYS A 334 -26.16 10.92 21.75
C LYS A 334 -25.67 9.79 20.84
N PRO A 335 -26.41 8.69 20.72
CA PRO A 335 -26.04 7.62 19.80
C PRO A 335 -26.13 8.14 18.37
N GLU A 336 -25.12 7.84 17.57
CA GLU A 336 -25.01 8.27 16.17
C GLU A 336 -24.76 7.04 15.28
N PRO A 337 -25.34 6.99 14.07
CA PRO A 337 -25.11 5.92 13.10
C PRO A 337 -23.75 6.08 12.41
N SER A 338 -22.68 6.09 13.20
CA SER A 338 -21.34 6.44 12.73
C SER A 338 -20.72 5.34 11.86
N TYR A 339 -19.65 5.67 11.15
CA TYR A 339 -18.87 4.69 10.38
C TYR A 339 -18.33 3.58 11.29
N GLU A 340 -17.96 3.92 12.52
CA GLU A 340 -17.48 3.00 13.54
C GLU A 340 -18.55 1.97 13.93
N LEU A 341 -19.80 2.42 14.13
CA LEU A 341 -20.90 1.49 14.43
C LEU A 341 -21.13 0.55 13.26
N GLY A 342 -21.11 1.06 12.02
CA GLY A 342 -21.25 0.21 10.83
C GLY A 342 -20.15 -0.83 10.71
N ALA A 343 -18.89 -0.44 10.96
CA ALA A 343 -17.78 -1.37 10.97
C ALA A 343 -17.92 -2.46 12.06
N VAL A 344 -18.46 -2.12 13.24
CA VAL A 344 -18.78 -3.09 14.30
C VAL A 344 -19.89 -4.05 13.88
N LEU A 345 -20.95 -3.55 13.22
CA LEU A 345 -22.01 -4.41 12.67
C LEU A 345 -21.49 -5.36 11.59
N GLU A 346 -20.58 -4.88 10.74
CA GLU A 346 -19.89 -5.73 9.79
C GLU A 346 -19.08 -6.83 10.50
N GLY A 347 -18.39 -6.48 11.59
CA GLY A 347 -17.72 -7.44 12.45
C GLY A 347 -18.66 -8.54 12.98
N LEU A 348 -19.86 -8.17 13.46
CA LEU A 348 -20.87 -9.14 13.92
C LEU A 348 -21.30 -10.11 12.82
N VAL A 349 -21.46 -9.59 11.59
CA VAL A 349 -21.81 -10.40 10.42
C VAL A 349 -20.68 -11.35 10.05
N LYS A 350 -19.45 -10.84 9.91
CA LYS A 350 -18.25 -11.61 9.54
C LYS A 350 -17.96 -12.72 10.56
N SER A 351 -18.12 -12.45 11.85
CA SER A 351 -17.85 -13.42 12.92
C SER A 351 -18.99 -14.41 13.17
N ALA A 352 -20.08 -14.36 12.38
CA ALA A 352 -21.29 -15.15 12.64
C ALA A 352 -21.75 -15.06 14.11
N HIS A 353 -21.77 -13.84 14.66
CA HIS A 353 -21.99 -13.62 16.08
C HIS A 353 -23.31 -14.25 16.56
N PRO A 354 -23.33 -14.98 17.70
CA PRO A 354 -24.54 -15.68 18.17
C PRO A 354 -25.71 -14.72 18.47
N GLU A 355 -25.41 -13.49 18.89
CA GLU A 355 -26.38 -12.43 19.14
C GLU A 355 -26.52 -11.44 17.96
N LEU A 356 -26.06 -11.78 16.75
CA LEU A 356 -26.10 -10.89 15.59
C LEU A 356 -27.50 -10.31 15.36
N VAL A 357 -28.53 -11.18 15.28
CA VAL A 357 -29.90 -10.75 14.99
C VAL A 357 -30.46 -9.81 16.07
N PRO A 358 -30.48 -10.16 17.37
CA PRO A 358 -31.03 -9.27 18.39
C PRO A 358 -30.25 -7.94 18.50
N LEU A 359 -28.92 -7.95 18.42
CA LEU A 359 -28.13 -6.71 18.45
C LEU A 359 -28.43 -5.82 17.24
N PHE A 360 -28.51 -6.41 16.05
CA PHE A 360 -28.77 -5.64 14.83
C PHE A 360 -30.16 -5.01 14.83
N VAL A 361 -31.19 -5.77 15.25
CA VAL A 361 -32.57 -5.27 15.39
C VAL A 361 -32.63 -4.11 16.39
N GLU A 362 -31.91 -4.21 17.50
CA GLU A 362 -31.82 -3.14 18.49
C GLU A 362 -31.18 -1.86 17.91
N VAL A 363 -30.12 -2.01 17.12
CA VAL A 363 -29.53 -0.86 16.39
C VAL A 363 -30.55 -0.23 15.44
N CYS A 364 -31.24 -1.03 14.61
CA CYS A 364 -32.27 -0.50 13.70
C CYS A 364 -33.40 0.19 14.46
N GLU A 365 -33.89 -0.39 15.56
CA GLU A 365 -34.94 0.20 16.38
C GLU A 365 -34.50 1.54 16.99
N ARG A 366 -33.25 1.62 17.46
CA ARG A 366 -32.68 2.85 18.02
C ARG A 366 -32.74 4.01 17.03
N PHE A 367 -32.47 3.73 15.75
CA PHE A 367 -32.40 4.72 14.68
C PHE A 367 -33.67 4.82 13.82
N ALA A 368 -34.74 4.07 14.15
CA ALA A 368 -35.95 3.95 13.34
C ALA A 368 -36.66 5.27 13.03
N LYS A 369 -36.52 6.30 13.87
CA LYS A 369 -37.22 7.58 13.67
C LYS A 369 -36.50 8.51 12.70
N GLY A 370 -35.20 8.32 12.44
CA GLY A 370 -34.36 9.32 11.77
C GLY A 370 -34.26 10.62 12.58
N THR A 371 -33.11 11.29 12.57
CA THR A 371 -32.92 12.56 13.32
C THR A 371 -32.50 13.73 12.43
N GLY A 372 -32.34 13.51 11.12
CA GLY A 372 -31.97 14.53 10.15
C GLY A 372 -31.39 13.92 8.87
N GLN A 373 -31.36 14.70 7.79
CA GLN A 373 -30.96 14.22 6.45
C GLN A 373 -29.58 13.56 6.41
N TRP A 374 -28.60 14.11 7.14
CA TRP A 374 -27.26 13.50 7.21
C TRP A 374 -27.25 12.20 8.01
N THR A 375 -28.01 12.15 9.12
CA THR A 375 -28.21 10.92 9.90
C THR A 375 -28.83 9.84 9.03
N ASP A 376 -29.85 10.19 8.22
CA ASP A 376 -30.56 9.24 7.37
C ASP A 376 -29.61 8.61 6.34
N TYR A 377 -28.78 9.41 5.66
CA TYR A 377 -27.73 8.91 4.77
C TYR A 377 -26.75 7.95 5.47
N MET A 378 -26.32 8.30 6.68
CA MET A 378 -25.40 7.48 7.47
C MET A 378 -26.04 6.17 7.95
N ILE A 379 -27.35 6.17 8.28
CA ILE A 379 -28.10 4.94 8.59
C ILE A 379 -28.09 4.00 7.37
N HIS A 380 -28.34 4.53 6.17
CA HIS A 380 -28.34 3.72 4.95
C HIS A 380 -26.97 3.08 4.70
N LEU A 381 -25.91 3.88 4.71
CA LEU A 381 -24.56 3.39 4.42
C LEU A 381 -23.99 2.46 5.49
N ASN A 382 -24.16 2.80 6.77
CA ASN A 382 -23.46 2.12 7.85
C ASN A 382 -24.30 1.05 8.54
N ILE A 383 -25.62 1.06 8.41
CA ILE A 383 -26.49 0.09 9.08
C ILE A 383 -27.20 -0.75 8.04
N PHE A 384 -28.04 -0.15 7.20
CA PHE A 384 -28.93 -0.91 6.31
C PHE A 384 -28.20 -1.66 5.20
N ALA A 385 -27.02 -1.18 4.77
CA ALA A 385 -26.15 -1.89 3.83
C ALA A 385 -25.77 -3.32 4.27
N HIS A 386 -25.88 -3.64 5.56
CA HIS A 386 -25.59 -4.98 6.09
C HIS A 386 -26.79 -5.93 6.09
N ILE A 387 -28.03 -5.43 5.93
CA ILE A 387 -29.25 -6.26 5.95
C ILE A 387 -29.18 -7.45 4.98
N PRO A 388 -28.74 -7.30 3.71
CA PRO A 388 -28.67 -8.42 2.75
C PRO A 388 -27.67 -9.53 3.15
N LYS A 389 -26.75 -9.22 4.08
CA LYS A 389 -25.73 -10.15 4.59
C LYS A 389 -26.23 -10.96 5.80
N LEU A 390 -27.38 -10.64 6.38
CA LEU A 390 -27.91 -11.28 7.59
C LEU A 390 -28.42 -12.72 7.35
N PRO A 391 -28.51 -13.56 8.40
CA PRO A 391 -29.14 -14.87 8.33
C PRO A 391 -30.66 -14.76 8.14
N PRO A 392 -31.34 -15.83 7.64
CA PRO A 392 -32.79 -15.82 7.40
C PRO A 392 -33.61 -15.57 8.67
N ALA A 393 -33.07 -15.92 9.84
CA ALA A 393 -33.69 -15.64 11.14
C ALA A 393 -33.90 -14.13 11.42
N ALA A 394 -33.23 -13.23 10.69
CA ALA A 394 -33.40 -11.79 10.82
C ALA A 394 -34.65 -11.24 10.12
N ILE A 395 -35.25 -11.97 9.17
CA ILE A 395 -36.32 -11.44 8.30
C ILE A 395 -37.53 -10.98 9.09
N GLU A 396 -38.11 -11.86 9.92
CA GLU A 396 -39.34 -11.52 10.64
C GLU A 396 -39.13 -10.44 11.73
N PRO A 397 -38.05 -10.47 12.54
CA PRO A 397 -37.72 -9.35 13.44
C PRO A 397 -37.57 -8.01 12.72
N LEU A 398 -36.94 -7.98 11.53
CA LEU A 398 -36.75 -6.76 10.76
C LEU A 398 -38.07 -6.26 10.14
N LYS A 399 -38.92 -7.14 9.61
CA LYS A 399 -40.26 -6.76 9.13
C LYS A 399 -41.10 -6.11 10.23
N ALA A 400 -40.98 -6.60 11.46
CA ALA A 400 -41.69 -6.03 12.61
C ALA A 400 -41.26 -4.59 12.95
N LEU A 401 -40.11 -4.11 12.43
CA LEU A 401 -39.68 -2.73 12.58
C LEU A 401 -40.32 -1.76 11.58
N ILE A 402 -40.86 -2.23 10.45
CA ILE A 402 -41.44 -1.38 9.40
C ILE A 402 -42.44 -0.34 9.97
N PRO A 403 -43.41 -0.71 10.82
CA PRO A 403 -44.37 0.26 11.37
C PRO A 403 -43.75 1.30 12.31
N LYS A 404 -42.51 1.08 12.78
CA LYS A 404 -41.78 1.99 13.67
C LYS A 404 -40.88 2.97 12.91
N MET A 405 -40.67 2.73 11.62
CA MET A 405 -39.78 3.55 10.80
C MET A 405 -40.45 4.85 10.35
N SER A 406 -39.67 5.92 10.26
CA SER A 406 -40.14 7.13 9.60
C SER A 406 -40.12 6.98 8.08
N ASP A 407 -41.03 7.68 7.40
CA ASP A 407 -41.13 7.67 5.93
C ASP A 407 -39.79 7.99 5.25
N LYS A 408 -38.95 8.81 5.90
CA LYS A 408 -37.65 9.25 5.36
C LYS A 408 -36.64 8.12 5.18
N ILE A 409 -36.64 7.14 6.08
CA ILE A 409 -35.65 6.05 6.07
C ILE A 409 -36.28 4.72 5.63
N LEU A 410 -37.61 4.67 5.50
CA LEU A 410 -38.34 3.45 5.19
C LEU A 410 -37.89 2.87 3.84
N ASP A 411 -37.76 3.70 2.81
CA ASP A 411 -37.39 3.24 1.47
C ASP A 411 -36.02 2.54 1.47
N GLY A 412 -35.01 3.18 2.05
CA GLY A 412 -33.67 2.59 2.11
C GLY A 412 -33.52 1.50 3.18
N PHE A 413 -34.56 1.19 3.96
CA PHE A 413 -34.65 -0.02 4.78
C PHE A 413 -35.35 -1.17 4.03
N ALA A 414 -36.47 -0.87 3.37
CA ALA A 414 -37.32 -1.85 2.70
C ALA A 414 -36.59 -2.55 1.56
N GLU A 415 -35.86 -1.81 0.72
CA GLU A 415 -35.13 -2.40 -0.40
C GLU A 415 -34.07 -3.43 0.04
N PRO A 416 -33.16 -3.15 1.00
CA PRO A 416 -32.24 -4.15 1.53
C PRO A 416 -32.93 -5.35 2.19
N LEU A 417 -34.06 -5.14 2.88
CA LEU A 417 -34.84 -6.22 3.48
C LEU A 417 -35.47 -7.13 2.42
N ASP A 418 -36.01 -6.57 1.34
CA ASP A 418 -36.53 -7.34 0.20
C ASP A 418 -35.42 -8.12 -0.50
N ALA A 419 -34.20 -7.56 -0.60
CA ALA A 419 -33.04 -8.28 -1.11
C ALA A 419 -32.70 -9.49 -0.21
N LEU A 420 -32.75 -9.33 1.12
CA LEU A 420 -32.56 -10.43 2.08
C LEU A 420 -33.64 -11.51 1.92
N VAL A 421 -34.91 -11.13 1.79
CA VAL A 421 -36.03 -12.07 1.59
C VAL A 421 -35.84 -12.86 0.30
N ARG A 422 -35.52 -12.20 -0.82
CA ARG A 422 -35.29 -12.86 -2.12
C ARG A 422 -34.12 -13.83 -2.07
N LYS A 423 -33.01 -13.43 -1.43
CA LYS A 423 -31.80 -14.27 -1.26
C LYS A 423 -32.12 -15.63 -0.61
N HIS A 424 -33.02 -15.65 0.38
CA HIS A 424 -33.34 -16.88 1.13
C HIS A 424 -34.62 -17.59 0.68
N ALA A 425 -35.45 -16.97 -0.17
CA ALA A 425 -36.62 -17.62 -0.78
C ALA A 425 -36.22 -18.73 -1.77
N GLY A 426 -35.08 -18.58 -2.45
CA GLY A 426 -34.56 -19.54 -3.43
C GLY A 426 -33.93 -20.80 -2.83
N SER A 427 -33.64 -20.83 -1.53
CA SER A 427 -32.95 -21.95 -0.86
C SER A 427 -33.91 -23.04 -0.33
N LYS A 428 -35.20 -22.99 -0.68
CA LYS A 428 -36.23 -23.93 -0.22
C LYS A 428 -36.52 -25.09 -1.19
N ASN A 429 -35.75 -25.22 -2.26
CA ASN A 429 -35.72 -26.40 -3.15
C ASN A 429 -34.45 -27.19 -2.88
#